data_AF-A0A432FFQ2-F1
#
_entry.id   AF-A0A432FFQ2-F1
#
_cell.length_a   1.000
_cell.length_b   1.000
_cell.length_c   1.000
_cell.angle_alpha   90.00
_cell.angle_beta   90.00
_cell.angle_gamma   90.00
#
_symmetry.space_group_name_H-M   'P 1'
#
loop_
_entity.id
_entity.type
_entity.pdbx_description
1 polymer ?
#
loop_
_entity_poly.entity_id
_entity_poly.type
_entity_poly.pdbx_seq_one_letter_code
_entity_poly.pdbx_strand_id
1 'polypeptide(L)'
;MNGQTTRREFLKDTGLVAGAIGVLNPMQALAESAPRPTIKYPKGGAEHCIFIWLGGGAAQIDMWDPKRVGDPKAKKVGSAYPAIDTAIPGVQVTEHLGQCAKILDRFCLLRTVNHDTKDEHAAATNRMHTGRPVSGTIVYPSI
;
A
#
# COMPACT_ATOMS: atom_id res chain seq x y z
N MET A 1 27.79 -1.61 -27.07
CA MET A 1 26.32 -1.65 -27.04
C MET A 1 25.90 -2.90 -26.27
N ASN A 2 25.78 -2.80 -24.94
CA ASN A 2 25.40 -3.94 -24.10
C ASN A 2 23.99 -3.70 -23.55
N GLY A 3 22.98 -4.16 -24.30
CA GLY A 3 21.59 -4.13 -23.86
C GLY A 3 21.32 -5.21 -22.83
N GLN A 4 21.48 -4.87 -21.54
CA GLN A 4 20.96 -5.72 -20.47
C GLN A 4 19.47 -5.39 -20.30
N THR A 5 18.60 -6.25 -20.83
CA THR A 5 17.15 -6.17 -20.59
C THR A 5 16.89 -6.24 -19.09
N THR A 6 16.28 -5.20 -18.52
CA THR A 6 15.94 -5.19 -17.10
C THR A 6 14.77 -6.14 -16.83
N ARG A 7 14.65 -6.68 -15.61
CA ARG A 7 13.49 -7.51 -15.21
C ARG A 7 12.14 -6.85 -15.54
N ARG A 8 12.08 -5.53 -15.45
CA ARG A 8 10.88 -4.75 -15.75
C ARG A 8 10.56 -4.71 -17.24
N GLU A 9 11.57 -4.60 -18.11
CA GLU A 9 11.41 -4.64 -19.56
C GLU A 9 11.01 -6.05 -20.01
N PHE A 10 11.67 -7.09 -19.50
CA PHE A 10 11.31 -8.47 -19.82
C PHE A 10 9.85 -8.80 -19.44
N LEU A 11 9.39 -8.37 -18.26
CA LEU A 11 7.99 -8.57 -17.84
C LEU A 11 7.00 -7.75 -18.68
N LYS A 12 7.37 -6.55 -19.12
CA LYS A 12 6.53 -5.74 -20.01
C LYS A 12 6.41 -6.38 -21.39
N ASP A 13 7.52 -6.77 -21.98
CA ASP A 13 7.56 -7.30 -23.34
C ASP A 13 6.88 -8.67 -23.41
N THR A 14 7.15 -9.54 -22.43
CA THR A 14 6.51 -10.86 -22.36
C THR A 14 5.02 -10.75 -22.03
N GLY A 15 4.63 -9.80 -21.16
CA GLY A 15 3.23 -9.53 -20.86
C GLY A 15 2.43 -9.01 -22.05
N LEU A 16 3.05 -8.20 -22.92
CA LEU A 16 2.43 -7.68 -24.14
C LEU A 16 2.15 -8.80 -25.15
N VAL A 17 3.11 -9.71 -25.34
CA VAL A 17 2.98 -10.86 -26.26
C VAL A 17 1.93 -11.86 -25.75
N ALA A 18 1.96 -12.19 -24.44
CA ALA A 18 0.96 -13.06 -23.84
C ALA A 18 -0.46 -12.43 -23.88
N GLY A 19 -0.56 -11.12 -23.69
CA GLY A 19 -1.80 -10.36 -23.82
C GLY A 19 -2.37 -10.44 -25.24
N ALA A 20 -1.54 -10.25 -26.27
CA ALA A 20 -1.94 -10.29 -27.67
C ALA A 20 -2.47 -11.67 -28.12
N ILE A 21 -1.89 -12.76 -27.59
CA ILE A 21 -2.38 -14.13 -27.83
C ILE A 21 -3.71 -14.38 -27.10
N GLY A 22 -3.92 -13.75 -25.93
CA GLY A 22 -5.18 -13.80 -25.20
C GLY A 22 -6.36 -13.24 -25.98
N VAL A 23 -6.19 -12.09 -26.65
CA VAL A 23 -7.28 -11.39 -27.39
C VAL A 23 -7.86 -12.23 -28.53
N LEU A 24 -7.11 -13.18 -29.07
CA LEU A 24 -7.57 -14.10 -30.13
C LEU A 24 -8.28 -15.34 -29.59
N ASN A 25 -8.39 -15.50 -28.26
CA ASN A 25 -9.04 -16.64 -27.65
C ASN A 25 -10.53 -16.34 -27.38
N PRO A 26 -11.48 -16.94 -28.12
CA PRO A 26 -12.91 -16.74 -27.89
C PRO A 26 -13.37 -17.15 -26.49
N MET A 27 -12.57 -17.92 -25.74
CA MET A 27 -12.82 -18.20 -24.32
C MET A 27 -12.66 -16.96 -23.41
N GLN A 28 -11.84 -15.98 -23.76
CA GLN A 28 -11.73 -14.73 -22.97
C GLN A 28 -12.96 -13.84 -23.14
N ALA A 29 -13.53 -13.75 -24.34
CA ALA A 29 -14.80 -13.06 -24.57
C ALA A 29 -15.97 -13.75 -23.82
N LEU A 30 -15.96 -15.09 -23.72
CA LEU A 30 -16.88 -15.83 -22.85
C LEU A 30 -16.62 -15.62 -21.34
N ALA A 31 -15.37 -15.44 -20.94
CA ALA A 31 -15.00 -15.16 -19.55
C ALA A 31 -15.36 -13.72 -19.11
N GLU A 32 -15.29 -12.74 -20.02
CA GLU A 32 -15.71 -11.35 -19.76
C GLU A 32 -17.23 -11.19 -19.69
N SER A 33 -17.98 -12.08 -20.36
CA SER A 33 -19.45 -12.13 -20.33
C SER A 33 -20.01 -12.97 -19.17
N ALA A 34 -19.14 -13.71 -18.46
CA ALA A 34 -19.55 -14.34 -17.21
C ALA A 34 -19.90 -13.27 -16.17
N PRO A 35 -21.05 -13.37 -15.48
CA PRO A 35 -21.39 -12.43 -14.44
C PRO A 35 -20.28 -12.44 -13.40
N ARG A 36 -19.59 -11.30 -13.28
CA ARG A 36 -18.50 -11.11 -12.32
C ARG A 36 -19.09 -11.46 -10.95
N PRO A 37 -18.50 -12.41 -10.21
CA PRO A 37 -19.06 -12.85 -8.94
C PRO A 37 -19.28 -11.63 -8.06
N THR A 38 -20.50 -11.46 -7.57
CA THR A 38 -20.82 -10.40 -6.62
C THR A 38 -20.08 -10.74 -5.34
N ILE A 39 -18.94 -10.08 -5.13
CA ILE A 39 -18.18 -10.21 -3.89
C ILE A 39 -19.04 -9.59 -2.79
N LYS A 40 -19.69 -10.43 -1.98
CA LYS A 40 -20.38 -9.99 -0.78
C LYS A 40 -19.34 -9.73 0.30
N TYR A 41 -19.00 -8.47 0.50
CA TYR A 41 -18.19 -8.08 1.65
C TYR A 41 -19.03 -8.23 2.92
N PRO A 42 -18.51 -8.86 3.98
CA PRO A 42 -19.22 -8.93 5.24
C PRO A 42 -19.45 -7.51 5.76
N LYS A 43 -20.69 -7.21 6.14
CA LYS A 43 -21.01 -5.94 6.78
C LYS A 43 -20.43 -5.96 8.20
N GLY A 44 -19.40 -5.16 8.45
CA GLY A 44 -18.84 -5.01 9.79
C GLY A 44 -19.88 -4.42 10.76
N GLY A 45 -19.81 -4.78 12.04
CA GLY A 45 -20.71 -4.30 13.09
C GLY A 45 -20.24 -3.02 13.80
N ALA A 46 -19.19 -2.35 13.32
CA ALA A 46 -18.67 -1.14 13.95
C ALA A 46 -19.54 0.08 13.61
N GLU A 47 -20.10 0.74 14.62
CA GLU A 47 -20.92 1.96 14.47
C GLU A 47 -20.12 3.24 14.68
N HIS A 48 -19.02 3.17 15.43
CA HIS A 48 -18.15 4.30 15.74
C HIS A 48 -16.68 3.92 15.48
N CYS A 49 -15.92 4.87 14.94
CA CYS A 49 -14.50 4.70 14.63
C CYS A 49 -13.70 5.86 15.24
N ILE A 50 -12.53 5.55 15.81
CA ILE A 50 -11.56 6.56 16.23
C ILE A 50 -10.48 6.64 15.16
N PHE A 51 -10.31 7.81 14.56
CA PHE A 51 -9.25 8.07 13.61
C PHE A 51 -8.11 8.84 14.28
N ILE A 52 -6.91 8.25 14.27
CA ILE A 52 -5.70 8.88 14.81
C ILE A 52 -4.86 9.39 13.63
N TRP A 53 -4.88 10.70 13.42
CA TRP A 53 -4.08 11.36 12.38
C TRP A 53 -2.72 11.81 12.91
N LEU A 54 -1.65 11.33 12.30
CA LEU A 54 -0.27 11.71 12.62
C LEU A 54 0.30 12.65 11.55
N GLY A 55 -0.26 13.87 11.47
CA GLY A 55 0.03 14.88 10.42
C GLY A 55 1.45 15.46 10.38
N GLY A 56 2.37 14.93 11.19
CA GLY A 56 3.73 15.44 11.37
C GLY A 56 4.86 14.46 10.99
N GLY A 57 4.57 13.38 10.24
CA GLY A 57 5.63 12.57 9.65
C GLY A 57 6.05 11.36 10.49
N ALA A 58 5.09 10.61 11.02
CA ALA A 58 5.36 9.26 11.47
C ALA A 58 5.66 8.39 10.23
N ALA A 59 6.93 8.22 9.91
CA ALA A 59 7.36 7.55 8.70
C ALA A 59 6.94 6.08 8.72
N GLN A 60 6.29 5.61 7.65
CA GLN A 60 5.80 4.23 7.56
C GLN A 60 6.93 3.20 7.76
N ILE A 61 8.13 3.51 7.25
CA ILE A 61 9.32 2.66 7.37
C ILE A 61 9.88 2.60 8.79
N ASP A 62 9.52 3.57 9.63
CA ASP A 62 9.98 3.69 11.02
C ASP A 62 8.89 3.27 12.01
N MET A 63 7.81 2.66 11.52
CA MET A 63 6.67 2.18 12.30
C MET A 63 6.23 0.78 11.88
N TRP A 64 5.21 0.73 11.03
CA TRP A 64 4.38 -0.44 10.76
C TRP A 64 4.90 -1.29 9.61
N ASP A 65 5.84 -0.79 8.81
CA ASP A 65 6.48 -1.51 7.69
C ASP A 65 8.01 -1.32 7.73
N PRO A 66 8.67 -1.87 8.76
CA PRO A 66 10.10 -1.68 8.95
C PRO A 66 10.89 -2.16 7.73
N LYS A 67 11.73 -1.28 7.21
CA LYS A 67 12.75 -1.64 6.21
C LYS A 67 14.06 -1.96 6.91
N ARG A 68 15.01 -2.53 6.18
CA ARG A 68 16.37 -2.77 6.73
C ARG A 68 16.91 -1.48 7.32
N VAL A 69 17.59 -1.58 8.45
CA VAL A 69 18.21 -0.42 9.10
C VAL A 69 19.21 0.24 8.14
N GLY A 70 19.01 1.54 7.94
CA GLY A 70 19.83 2.40 7.11
C GLY A 70 21.12 2.82 7.83
N ASP A 71 22.00 3.50 7.10
CA ASP A 71 23.19 4.15 7.65
C ASP A 71 23.39 5.47 6.88
N PRO A 72 23.09 6.62 7.50
CA PRO A 72 23.27 7.92 6.87
C PRO A 72 24.73 8.20 6.47
N LYS A 73 25.71 7.74 7.26
CA LYS A 73 27.14 7.95 6.97
C LYS A 73 27.55 7.17 5.73
N ALA A 74 27.05 5.95 5.57
CA ALA A 74 27.28 5.12 4.39
C ALA A 74 26.27 5.38 3.25
N LYS A 75 25.39 6.39 3.36
CA LYS A 75 24.30 6.69 2.41
C LYS A 75 23.41 5.47 2.10
N LYS A 76 23.22 4.59 3.07
CA LYS A 76 22.38 3.40 2.95
C LYS A 76 20.96 3.76 3.38
N VAL A 77 20.04 3.74 2.41
CA VAL A 77 18.61 3.99 2.65
C VAL A 77 17.99 2.87 3.49
N GLY A 78 17.08 3.23 4.39
CA GLY A 78 16.46 2.27 5.30
C GLY A 78 15.70 2.94 6.43
N SER A 79 15.17 2.12 7.34
CA SER A 79 14.60 2.62 8.60
C SER A 79 15.69 3.18 9.50
N ALA A 80 15.33 4.15 10.33
CA ALA A 80 16.17 4.64 11.42
C ALA A 80 16.25 3.64 12.59
N TYR A 81 15.27 2.75 12.74
CA TYR A 81 15.10 1.91 13.91
C TYR A 81 15.14 0.40 13.58
N PRO A 82 15.68 -0.44 14.46
CA PRO A 82 15.55 -1.89 14.37
C PRO A 82 14.10 -2.37 14.37
N ALA A 83 13.89 -3.49 13.69
CA ALA A 83 12.65 -4.24 13.73
C ALA A 83 12.62 -5.19 14.94
N ILE A 84 11.44 -5.40 15.50
CA ILE A 84 11.13 -6.38 16.54
C ILE A 84 10.06 -7.36 16.06
N ASP A 85 10.08 -8.56 16.61
CA ASP A 85 9.03 -9.55 16.37
C ASP A 85 7.73 -9.16 17.07
N THR A 86 6.62 -9.69 16.56
CA THR A 86 5.26 -9.38 17.02
C THR A 86 4.55 -10.66 17.46
N ALA A 87 3.32 -10.52 17.96
CA ALA A 87 2.45 -11.66 18.27
C ALA A 87 2.17 -12.58 17.06
N ILE A 88 2.38 -12.08 15.83
CA ILE A 88 2.20 -12.85 14.59
C ILE A 88 3.58 -13.30 14.08
N PRO A 89 3.87 -14.61 13.97
CA PRO A 89 5.13 -15.11 13.44
C PRO A 89 5.45 -14.56 12.05
N GLY A 90 6.67 -14.06 11.87
CA GLY A 90 7.14 -13.50 10.59
C GLY A 90 6.66 -12.06 10.29
N VAL A 91 5.85 -11.45 11.16
CA VAL A 91 5.48 -10.04 11.06
C VAL A 91 6.29 -9.23 12.07
N GLN A 92 6.89 -8.14 11.58
CA GLN A 92 7.72 -7.24 12.37
C GLN A 92 7.24 -5.79 12.28
N VAL A 93 7.51 -5.03 13.34
CA VAL A 93 7.33 -3.56 13.45
C VAL A 93 8.58 -2.95 14.09
N THR A 94 8.74 -1.62 14.14
CA THR A 94 9.90 -1.01 14.81
C THR A 94 9.83 -1.11 16.34
N GLU A 95 10.99 -1.04 16.99
CA GLU A 95 11.13 -1.20 18.45
C GLU A 95 10.24 -0.28 19.29
N HIS A 96 9.89 0.90 18.77
CA HIS A 96 9.03 1.88 19.46
C HIS A 96 7.56 1.44 19.56
N LEU A 97 7.16 0.41 18.83
CA LEU A 97 5.80 -0.14 18.85
C LEU A 97 5.68 -1.37 19.76
N GLY A 98 6.58 -1.55 20.74
CA GLY A 98 6.63 -2.75 21.58
C GLY A 98 5.34 -3.13 22.29
N GLN A 99 4.50 -2.16 22.70
CA GLN A 99 3.18 -2.46 23.26
C GLN A 99 2.19 -2.96 22.20
N CYS A 100 2.19 -2.35 21.01
CA CYS A 100 1.36 -2.79 19.89
C CYS A 100 1.82 -4.14 19.32
N ALA A 101 3.12 -4.38 19.25
CA ALA A 101 3.71 -5.63 18.76
C ALA A 101 3.19 -6.85 19.52
N LYS A 102 3.03 -6.73 20.84
CA LYS A 102 2.51 -7.78 21.73
C LYS A 102 1.05 -8.17 21.47
N ILE A 103 0.27 -7.28 20.84
CA ILE A 103 -1.17 -7.48 20.59
C ILE A 103 -1.50 -7.34 19.10
N LEU A 104 -0.51 -7.48 18.22
CA LEU A 104 -0.67 -7.23 16.79
C LEU A 104 -1.61 -8.24 16.11
N ASP A 105 -1.83 -9.40 16.71
CA ASP A 105 -2.83 -10.40 16.32
C ASP A 105 -4.28 -9.86 16.35
N ARG A 106 -4.50 -8.73 17.02
CA ARG A 106 -5.78 -8.01 17.06
C ARG A 106 -5.89 -6.87 16.04
N PHE A 107 -4.88 -6.69 15.19
CA PHE A 107 -4.79 -5.57 14.25
C PHE A 107 -4.99 -6.06 12.82
N CYS A 108 -5.57 -5.21 11.98
CA CYS A 108 -5.52 -5.37 10.53
C CYS A 108 -4.44 -4.45 9.97
N LEU A 109 -3.25 -4.99 9.73
CA LEU A 109 -2.11 -4.21 9.24
C LEU A 109 -2.19 -4.01 7.72
N LEU A 110 -2.30 -2.77 7.27
CA LEU A 110 -2.38 -2.42 5.85
C LEU A 110 -1.11 -1.69 5.38
N ARG A 111 -0.30 -2.34 4.53
CA ARG A 111 0.97 -1.80 4.00
C ARG A 111 0.92 -1.41 2.51
N THR A 112 -0.23 -1.57 1.88
CA THR A 112 -0.41 -1.43 0.43
C THR A 112 -0.91 -0.04 0.00
N VAL A 113 -1.20 0.85 0.95
CA VAL A 113 -1.68 2.21 0.67
C VAL A 113 -0.58 3.02 -0.03
N ASN A 114 -0.92 3.61 -1.17
CA ASN A 114 -0.04 4.48 -1.94
C ASN A 114 -0.85 5.57 -2.64
N HIS A 115 -0.20 6.68 -2.99
CA HIS A 115 -0.80 7.78 -3.74
C HIS A 115 0.21 8.41 -4.71
N ASP A 116 -0.30 9.20 -5.65
CA ASP A 116 0.46 9.97 -6.63
C ASP A 116 0.69 11.43 -6.25
N THR A 117 0.13 11.90 -5.13
CA THR A 117 0.41 13.23 -4.58
C THR A 117 1.90 13.40 -4.26
N LYS A 118 2.51 14.50 -4.70
CA LYS A 118 3.92 14.82 -4.51
C LYS A 118 4.06 16.20 -3.89
N ASP A 119 5.06 16.36 -3.02
CA ASP A 119 5.61 17.62 -2.53
C ASP A 119 4.60 18.66 -2.00
N GLU A 120 3.40 18.22 -1.56
CA GLU A 120 2.36 19.09 -1.00
C GLU A 120 1.59 18.39 0.13
N HIS A 121 1.81 18.86 1.36
CA HIS A 121 1.23 18.27 2.57
C HIS A 121 -0.28 18.48 2.68
N ALA A 122 -0.80 19.64 2.25
CA ALA A 122 -2.22 19.93 2.32
C ALA A 122 -3.03 19.02 1.37
N ALA A 123 -2.51 18.81 0.15
CA ALA A 123 -3.13 17.92 -0.82
C ALA A 123 -3.08 16.45 -0.36
N ALA A 124 -1.96 16.00 0.23
CA ALA A 124 -1.86 14.65 0.76
C ALA A 124 -2.80 14.43 1.96
N THR A 125 -2.92 15.42 2.84
CA THR A 125 -3.86 15.40 3.97
C THR A 125 -5.29 15.28 3.48
N ASN A 126 -5.71 16.11 2.51
CA ASN A 126 -7.05 16.03 1.92
C ASN A 126 -7.30 14.64 1.31
N ARG A 127 -6.32 14.11 0.57
CA ARG A 127 -6.44 12.78 -0.05
C ARG A 127 -6.60 11.66 0.98
N MET A 128 -5.88 11.71 2.10
CA MET A 128 -6.01 10.70 3.15
C MET A 128 -7.36 10.74 3.87
N HIS A 129 -7.95 11.93 4.01
CA HIS A 129 -9.23 12.10 4.71
C HIS A 129 -10.46 11.89 3.82
N THR A 130 -10.34 12.16 2.51
CA THR A 130 -11.48 12.09 1.57
C THR A 130 -11.38 10.94 0.57
N GLY A 131 -10.19 10.36 0.40
CA GLY A 131 -9.90 9.38 -0.65
C GLY A 131 -9.95 9.95 -2.08
N ARG A 132 -10.04 11.27 -2.24
CA ARG A 132 -10.21 11.95 -3.54
C ARG A 132 -9.15 13.03 -3.73
N PRO A 133 -8.77 13.35 -4.98
CA PRO A 133 -8.02 14.57 -5.25
C PRO A 133 -8.91 15.80 -4.99
N VAL A 134 -8.27 16.92 -4.64
CA VAL A 134 -8.94 18.21 -4.52
C VAL A 134 -9.60 18.60 -5.84
N SER A 135 -10.85 19.05 -5.76
CA SER A 135 -11.62 19.62 -6.87
C SER A 135 -11.84 21.11 -6.61
N GLY A 136 -11.83 21.93 -7.66
CA GLY A 136 -12.10 23.37 -7.54
C GLY A 136 -13.55 23.72 -7.19
N THR A 137 -14.48 22.78 -7.39
CA THR A 137 -15.93 23.03 -7.26
C THR A 137 -16.64 22.12 -6.27
N ILE A 138 -16.02 21.03 -5.84
CA ILE A 138 -16.64 20.01 -5.00
C ILE A 138 -15.79 19.81 -3.74
N VAL A 139 -16.42 19.99 -2.59
CA VAL A 139 -15.85 19.62 -1.30
C VAL A 139 -16.39 18.24 -0.93
N TYR A 140 -15.50 17.26 -0.84
CA TYR A 140 -15.87 15.91 -0.40
C TYR A 140 -15.95 15.85 1.13
N PRO A 141 -16.86 15.04 1.70
CA PRO A 141 -16.87 14.78 3.12
C PRO A 141 -15.54 14.17 3.54
N SER A 142 -14.98 14.70 4.62
CA SER A 142 -13.86 14.12 5.37
C SER A 142 -14.41 13.13 6.39
N ILE A 143 -13.59 12.16 6.77
CA ILE A 143 -13.78 11.46 8.06
C ILE A 143 -13.56 12.41 9.24
#